data_AF-A0A0M9UKV0-F1
#
_entry.id   AF-A0A0M9UKV0-F1
#
_cell.length_a   1.000
_cell.length_b   1.000
_cell.length_c   1.000
_cell.angle_alpha   90.00
_cell.angle_beta   90.00
_cell.angle_gamma   90.00
#
_symmetry.space_group_name_H-M   'P 1'
#
loop_
_entity.id
_entity.type
_entity.pdbx_description
1 polymer ?
#
loop_
_entity_poly.entity_id
_entity_poly.type
_entity_poly.pdbx_seq_one_letter_code
_entity_poly.pdbx_strand_id
1 'polypeptide(L)'
;MSTTPRALKALPHGIDITAPGGIERLLDFHRVSFGDAQMNANGEEGGDPDPGTETPDPPAETPDPPKPKPTETVDFWKGKAREQEKRAKENADAAKRLAELEGASKEQASKVDERDAQIAQQDTELATLRAENVVLRIAAQAGAADPDDLLDSKRFTDSLAGIDATDRDAVKAHVEKFVEDNPRYAAQPGRVPGARDAAWSGRNGTPDASANAKPGAARMAAALEQQYTNPKN
;
A
#
# COMPACT_ATOMS: atom_id res chain seq x y z
N MET A 1 -7.00 -1.59 -22.44
CA MET A 1 -6.88 -1.05 -21.06
C MET A 1 -8.22 -0.45 -20.68
N SER A 2 -9.10 -1.22 -20.03
CA SER A 2 -10.40 -0.73 -19.56
C SER A 2 -10.29 -0.45 -18.06
N THR A 3 -10.11 0.82 -17.71
CA THR A 3 -10.16 1.28 -16.33
C THR A 3 -11.62 1.50 -15.97
N THR A 4 -12.20 0.57 -15.22
CA THR A 4 -13.53 0.73 -14.63
C THR A 4 -13.49 1.90 -13.64
N PRO A 5 -14.30 2.96 -13.79
CA PRO A 5 -14.34 4.03 -12.82
C PRO A 5 -14.94 3.52 -11.51
N ARG A 6 -14.16 3.66 -10.42
CA ARG A 6 -14.57 3.40 -9.04
C ARG A 6 -15.77 4.31 -8.73
N ALA A 7 -16.93 3.71 -8.45
CA ALA A 7 -18.10 4.46 -8.02
C ALA A 7 -17.79 5.18 -6.69
N LEU A 8 -17.56 6.49 -6.77
CA LEU A 8 -17.39 7.34 -5.60
C LEU A 8 -18.75 7.49 -4.92
N LYS A 9 -18.73 7.31 -3.60
CA LYS A 9 -19.91 7.38 -2.73
C LYS A 9 -20.57 8.75 -2.92
N ALA A 10 -21.80 8.77 -3.44
CA ALA A 10 -22.57 9.99 -3.58
C ALA A 10 -22.60 10.74 -2.24
N LEU A 11 -22.08 11.97 -2.25
CA LEU A 11 -22.23 12.90 -1.13
C LEU A 11 -23.73 13.16 -0.89
N PRO A 12 -24.17 13.57 0.32
CA PRO A 12 -25.59 13.61 0.71
C PRO A 12 -26.52 14.45 -0.19
N HIS A 13 -25.94 15.27 -1.08
CA HIS A 13 -26.66 16.05 -2.09
C HIS A 13 -26.81 15.34 -3.45
N GLY A 14 -26.31 14.11 -3.63
CA GLY A 14 -26.43 13.34 -4.88
C GLY A 14 -25.65 13.91 -6.08
N ILE A 15 -24.84 14.94 -5.85
CA ILE A 15 -24.02 15.60 -6.89
C ILE A 15 -22.60 15.08 -6.79
N ASP A 16 -22.12 14.50 -7.89
CA ASP A 16 -20.72 14.12 -8.05
C ASP A 16 -19.88 15.35 -8.38
N ILE A 17 -19.08 15.79 -7.40
CA ILE A 17 -18.20 16.97 -7.53
C ILE A 17 -17.03 16.69 -8.48
N THR A 18 -16.71 15.41 -8.74
CA THR A 18 -15.57 15.01 -9.59
C THR A 18 -15.93 14.83 -11.07
N ALA A 19 -17.22 14.82 -11.41
CA ALA A 19 -17.69 14.81 -12.78
C ALA A 19 -17.52 16.20 -13.44
N PRO A 20 -17.29 16.29 -14.76
CA PRO A 20 -17.33 17.56 -15.48
C PRO A 20 -18.69 18.25 -15.27
N GLY A 21 -18.70 19.49 -14.78
CA GLY A 21 -19.94 20.19 -14.43
C GLY A 21 -20.45 19.95 -12.99
N GLY A 22 -19.73 19.15 -12.18
CA GLY A 22 -20.15 18.76 -10.83
C GLY A 22 -20.16 19.93 -9.84
N ILE A 23 -19.19 20.84 -9.94
CA ILE A 23 -19.09 22.03 -9.09
C ILE A 23 -20.21 23.02 -9.44
N GLU A 24 -20.51 23.20 -10.73
CA GLU A 24 -21.57 24.06 -11.23
C GLU A 24 -22.94 23.59 -10.72
N ARG A 25 -23.20 22.28 -10.75
CA ARG A 25 -24.42 21.69 -10.18
C ARG A 25 -24.54 21.91 -8.67
N LEU A 26 -23.42 21.87 -7.94
CA LEU A 26 -23.42 22.14 -6.51
C LEU A 26 -23.75 23.61 -6.20
N LEU A 27 -23.21 24.53 -7.00
CA LEU A 27 -23.47 25.97 -6.88
C LEU A 27 -24.91 26.31 -7.25
N ASP A 28 -25.47 25.70 -8.29
CA ASP A 28 -26.87 25.89 -8.67
C ASP A 28 -27.83 25.31 -7.62
N PHE A 29 -27.51 24.14 -7.06
CA PHE A 29 -28.26 23.60 -5.93
C PHE A 29 -28.22 24.54 -4.73
N HIS A 30 -27.07 25.17 -4.46
CA HIS A 30 -26.95 26.16 -3.39
C HIS A 30 -27.80 27.41 -3.66
N ARG A 31 -27.79 27.94 -4.89
CA ARG A 31 -28.64 29.08 -5.27
C ARG A 31 -30.13 28.77 -5.17
N VAL A 32 -30.55 27.57 -5.58
CA VAL A 32 -31.95 27.16 -5.50
C VAL A 32 -32.39 26.92 -4.05
N SER A 33 -31.51 26.32 -3.23
CA SER A 33 -31.87 25.93 -1.86
C SER A 33 -31.70 27.05 -0.83
N PHE A 34 -30.75 27.95 -1.06
CA PHE A 34 -30.36 29.01 -0.11
C PHE A 34 -30.41 30.42 -0.71
N GLY A 35 -30.81 30.58 -1.98
CA GLY A 35 -30.84 31.88 -2.64
C GLY A 35 -29.46 32.54 -2.73
N ASP A 36 -29.43 33.85 -2.53
CA ASP A 36 -28.22 34.67 -2.40
C ASP A 36 -27.76 34.83 -0.94
N ALA A 37 -28.14 33.90 -0.04
CA ALA A 37 -27.77 33.99 1.36
C ALA A 37 -26.24 33.93 1.56
N GLN A 38 -25.62 35.10 1.71
CA GLN A 38 -24.26 35.23 2.19
C GLN A 38 -24.26 35.17 3.71
N MET A 39 -23.56 34.18 4.30
CA MET A 39 -23.19 34.25 5.70
C MET A 39 -22.07 35.31 5.86
N ASN A 40 -22.46 36.57 5.95
CA ASN A 40 -21.55 37.62 6.39
C ASN A 40 -21.35 37.45 7.91
N ALA A 41 -20.16 37.04 8.32
CA ALA A 41 -19.79 36.85 9.72
C ALA A 41 -19.60 38.19 10.50
N ASN A 42 -20.02 39.32 9.92
CA ASN A 42 -19.99 40.63 10.54
C ASN A 42 -21.45 41.05 10.81
N GLY A 43 -21.89 40.87 12.06
CA GLY A 43 -23.16 41.39 12.54
C GLY A 43 -23.07 42.91 12.66
N GLU A 44 -23.80 43.62 11.81
CA GLU A 44 -24.05 45.05 11.97
C GLU A 44 -25.53 45.36 11.71
N GLU A 45 -26.02 46.16 12.63
CA GLU A 45 -27.36 46.67 12.89
C GLU A 45 -27.94 47.42 11.68
N GLY A 46 -29.16 47.05 11.24
CA GLY A 46 -29.85 47.70 10.13
C GLY A 46 -31.31 47.96 10.51
N GLY A 47 -31.58 49.19 10.95
CA GLY A 47 -32.87 49.67 11.41
C GLY A 47 -33.92 49.93 10.31
N ASP A 48 -35.15 50.07 10.81
CA ASP A 48 -36.41 50.43 10.12
C ASP A 48 -36.38 51.79 9.39
N PRO A 49 -37.37 52.01 8.49
CA PRO A 49 -38.11 53.26 8.51
C PRO A 49 -39.65 53.09 8.56
N ASP A 50 -40.25 53.76 9.55
CA ASP A 50 -41.68 54.08 9.78
C ASP A 50 -42.27 54.99 8.66
N PRO A 51 -43.62 55.12 8.43
CA PRO A 51 -44.45 56.02 9.25
C PRO A 51 -45.94 55.59 9.47
N GLY A 52 -46.37 55.60 10.73
CA GLY A 52 -47.49 56.44 11.18
C GLY A 52 -48.87 55.81 11.38
N THR A 53 -49.40 55.92 12.61
CA THR A 53 -50.70 56.56 12.91
C THR A 53 -50.83 56.82 14.42
N GLU A 54 -50.96 58.09 14.80
CA GLU A 54 -51.31 58.52 16.16
C GLU A 54 -52.81 58.26 16.43
N THR A 55 -53.16 57.72 17.59
CA THR A 55 -54.50 57.85 18.18
C THR A 55 -54.37 57.82 19.72
N PRO A 56 -55.11 58.64 20.50
CA PRO A 56 -54.78 58.95 21.88
C PRO A 56 -55.29 57.92 22.90
N ASP A 57 -54.54 57.79 24.00
CA ASP A 57 -54.78 56.92 25.17
C ASP A 57 -56.14 57.14 25.90
N PRO A 58 -56.77 56.06 26.43
CA PRO A 58 -57.62 56.12 27.60
C PRO A 58 -56.83 55.77 28.90
N PRO A 59 -57.36 56.11 30.09
CA PRO A 59 -56.55 56.51 31.25
C PRO A 59 -55.94 55.35 32.06
N ALA A 60 -54.73 55.64 32.53
CA ALA A 60 -53.91 54.97 33.55
C ALA A 60 -54.60 53.92 34.44
N GLU A 61 -54.29 52.66 34.18
CA GLU A 61 -54.23 51.64 35.23
C GLU A 61 -52.85 51.70 35.91
N THR A 62 -52.87 51.66 37.24
CA THR A 62 -51.70 51.56 38.13
C THR A 62 -50.71 50.50 37.64
N PRO A 63 -49.40 50.80 37.55
CA PRO A 63 -48.42 49.81 37.12
C PRO A 63 -48.26 48.74 38.21
N ASP A 64 -48.63 47.51 37.88
CA ASP A 64 -48.14 46.32 38.58
C ASP A 64 -46.60 46.35 38.60
N PRO A 65 -45.95 45.95 39.72
CA PRO A 65 -44.50 45.92 39.79
C PRO A 65 -43.95 45.04 38.66
N PRO A 66 -42.91 45.49 37.93
CA PRO A 66 -42.40 44.75 36.79
C PRO A 66 -41.92 43.38 37.25
N LYS A 67 -42.54 42.32 36.71
CA LYS A 67 -42.02 40.96 36.87
C LYS A 67 -40.56 40.97 36.36
N PRO A 68 -39.57 40.64 37.22
CA PRO A 68 -38.18 40.65 36.81
C PRO A 68 -38.00 39.70 35.62
N LYS A 69 -37.21 40.12 34.63
CA LYS A 69 -36.91 39.30 33.45
C LYS A 69 -36.24 38.00 33.94
N PRO A 70 -36.55 36.82 33.35
CA PRO A 70 -36.01 35.53 33.82
C PRO A 70 -34.48 35.50 33.93
N THR A 71 -33.80 36.32 33.12
CA THR A 71 -32.35 36.52 33.05
C THR A 71 -31.73 37.21 34.27
N GLU A 72 -32.52 37.80 35.17
CA GLU A 72 -32.04 38.55 36.34
C GLU A 72 -32.05 37.73 37.63
N THR A 73 -32.54 36.49 37.58
CA THR A 73 -32.58 35.61 38.75
C THR A 73 -31.25 34.86 38.93
N VAL A 74 -30.78 34.76 40.18
CA VAL A 74 -29.56 33.99 40.54
C VAL A 74 -29.68 32.53 40.11
N ASP A 75 -30.89 31.97 40.14
CA ASP A 75 -31.14 30.58 39.75
C ASP A 75 -30.99 30.34 38.25
N PHE A 76 -31.34 31.33 37.41
CA PHE A 76 -31.07 31.29 35.97
C PHE A 76 -29.56 31.21 35.70
N TRP A 77 -28.77 32.07 36.33
CA TRP A 77 -27.30 32.07 36.16
C TRP A 77 -26.65 30.79 36.68
N LYS A 78 -27.14 30.22 37.80
CA LYS A 78 -26.68 28.90 38.28
C LYS A 78 -27.01 27.78 37.29
N GLY A 79 -28.20 27.81 36.67
CA GLY A 79 -28.58 26.89 35.62
C GLY A 79 -27.66 26.97 34.40
N LYS A 80 -27.40 28.20 33.92
CA LYS A 80 -26.48 28.44 32.79
C LYS A 80 -25.04 28.03 33.12
N ALA A 81 -24.57 28.27 34.34
CA ALA A 81 -23.24 27.84 34.77
C ALA A 81 -23.08 26.31 34.69
N ARG A 82 -24.07 25.55 35.19
CA ARG A 82 -24.08 24.08 35.09
C ARG A 82 -24.18 23.59 33.65
N GLU A 83 -24.96 24.27 32.81
CA GLU A 83 -25.07 23.97 31.38
C GLU A 83 -23.73 24.16 30.66
N GLN A 84 -23.02 25.25 30.96
CA GLN A 84 -21.69 25.51 30.40
C GLN A 84 -20.64 24.55 30.94
N GLU A 85 -20.69 24.18 32.21
CA GLU A 85 -19.82 23.15 32.78
C GLU A 85 -20.03 21.79 32.08
N LYS A 86 -21.29 21.41 31.83
CA LYS A 86 -21.64 20.20 31.09
C LYS A 86 -21.11 20.26 29.65
N ARG A 87 -21.33 21.35 28.92
CA ARG A 87 -20.78 21.54 27.56
C ARG A 87 -19.25 21.49 27.54
N ALA A 88 -18.60 22.13 28.50
CA ALA A 88 -17.14 22.14 28.59
C ALA A 88 -16.59 20.71 28.76
N LYS A 89 -17.25 19.90 29.59
CA LYS A 89 -16.89 18.49 29.79
C LYS A 89 -17.12 17.66 28.54
N GLU A 90 -18.27 17.80 27.89
CA GLU A 90 -18.59 17.10 26.63
C GLU A 90 -17.60 17.47 25.52
N ASN A 91 -17.24 18.75 25.41
CA ASN A 91 -16.22 19.21 24.45
C ASN A 91 -14.83 18.65 24.77
N ALA A 92 -14.45 18.59 26.05
CA ALA A 92 -13.18 17.99 26.46
C ALA A 92 -13.12 16.50 26.15
N ASP A 93 -14.22 15.76 26.37
CA ASP A 93 -14.29 14.33 26.05
C ASP A 93 -14.32 14.09 24.53
N ALA A 94 -14.98 14.95 23.75
CA ALA A 94 -14.95 14.91 22.29
C ALA A 94 -13.54 15.18 21.74
N ALA A 95 -12.82 16.16 22.30
CA ALA A 95 -11.44 16.47 21.92
C ALA A 95 -10.49 15.29 22.21
N LYS A 96 -10.66 14.61 23.35
CA LYS A 96 -9.89 13.39 23.66
C LYS A 96 -10.14 12.28 22.64
N ARG A 97 -11.41 12.02 22.31
CA ARG A 97 -11.77 11.01 21.31
C ARG A 97 -11.20 11.34 19.92
N LEU A 98 -11.21 12.61 19.53
CA LEU A 98 -10.59 13.03 18.27
C LEU A 98 -9.09 12.77 18.28
N ALA A 99 -8.39 13.14 19.35
CA ALA A 99 -6.96 12.88 19.49
C ALA A 99 -6.61 11.37 19.45
N GLU A 100 -7.43 10.53 20.10
CA GLU A 100 -7.27 9.06 20.05
C GLU A 100 -7.47 8.51 18.63
N LEU A 101 -8.50 8.97 17.92
CA LEU A 101 -8.78 8.55 16.54
C LEU A 101 -7.68 9.00 15.57
N GLU A 102 -7.19 10.23 15.71
CA GLU A 102 -6.07 10.74 14.92
C GLU A 102 -4.78 9.95 15.18
N GLY A 103 -4.50 9.63 16.45
CA GLY A 103 -3.38 8.78 16.84
C GLY A 103 -3.46 7.39 16.21
N ALA A 104 -4.61 6.72 16.34
CA ALA A 104 -4.85 5.40 15.76
C ALA A 104 -4.80 5.42 14.23
N SER A 105 -5.36 6.46 13.59
CA SER A 105 -5.34 6.61 12.14
C SER A 105 -3.91 6.82 11.62
N LYS A 106 -3.09 7.61 12.31
CA LYS A 106 -1.69 7.82 11.95
C LYS A 106 -0.87 6.54 12.08
N GLU A 107 -1.07 5.79 13.16
CA GLU A 107 -0.39 4.50 13.37
C GLU A 107 -0.81 3.47 12.30
N GLN A 108 -2.09 3.42 11.94
CA GLN A 108 -2.57 2.55 10.86
C GLN A 108 -1.98 2.95 9.51
N ALA A 109 -1.89 4.24 9.21
CA ALA A 109 -1.27 4.74 7.97
C ALA A 109 0.21 4.29 7.89
N SER A 110 0.99 4.47 8.95
CA SER A 110 2.39 4.02 8.97
C SER A 110 2.53 2.50 8.78
N LYS A 111 1.64 1.69 9.36
CA LYS A 111 1.64 0.24 9.16
C LYS A 111 1.26 -0.18 7.74
N VAL A 112 0.44 0.60 7.04
CA VAL A 112 0.12 0.36 5.63
C VAL A 112 1.33 0.68 4.77
N ASP A 113 1.97 1.85 4.99
CA ASP A 113 3.17 2.24 4.25
C ASP A 113 4.31 1.22 4.41
N GLU A 114 4.54 0.73 5.63
CA GLU A 114 5.53 -0.32 5.91
C GLU A 114 5.19 -1.64 5.20
N ARG A 115 3.92 -2.03 5.17
CA ARG A 115 3.47 -3.24 4.46
C ARG A 115 3.61 -3.11 2.96
N ASP A 116 3.26 -1.97 2.39
CA ASP A 116 3.36 -1.72 0.96
C ASP A 116 4.83 -1.73 0.52
N ALA A 117 5.74 -1.17 1.33
CA ALA A 117 7.17 -1.26 1.10
C ALA A 117 7.69 -2.71 1.16
N GLN A 118 7.22 -3.52 2.11
CA GLN A 118 7.58 -4.94 2.21
C GLN A 118 7.06 -5.75 1.02
N ILE A 119 5.82 -5.50 0.58
CA ILE A 119 5.23 -6.17 -0.59
C ILE A 119 6.02 -5.81 -1.84
N ALA A 120 6.36 -4.54 -2.04
CA ALA A 120 7.17 -4.12 -3.19
C ALA A 120 8.55 -4.81 -3.20
N GLN A 121 9.20 -4.94 -2.04
CA GLN A 121 10.47 -5.68 -1.93
C GLN A 121 10.29 -7.16 -2.26
N GLN A 122 9.28 -7.82 -1.68
CA GLN A 122 8.98 -9.23 -1.95
C GLN A 122 8.65 -9.48 -3.42
N ASP A 123 7.91 -8.60 -4.07
CA ASP A 123 7.58 -8.72 -5.48
C ASP A 123 8.83 -8.62 -6.36
N THR A 124 9.77 -7.72 -6.02
CA THR A 124 11.05 -7.64 -6.75
C THR A 124 11.91 -8.89 -6.55
N GLU A 125 11.96 -9.44 -5.35
CA GLU A 125 12.70 -10.67 -5.05
C GLU A 125 12.07 -11.88 -5.77
N LEU A 126 10.75 -12.02 -5.70
CA LEU A 126 10.02 -13.09 -6.38
C LEU A 126 10.15 -13.00 -7.91
N ALA A 127 10.12 -11.80 -8.47
CA ALA A 127 10.35 -11.61 -9.91
C ALA A 127 11.77 -12.07 -10.31
N THR A 128 12.77 -11.70 -9.50
CA THR A 128 14.18 -12.10 -9.71
C THR A 128 14.33 -13.62 -9.64
N LEU A 129 13.83 -14.25 -8.58
CA LEU A 129 13.89 -15.70 -8.40
C LEU A 129 13.15 -16.47 -9.51
N ARG A 130 12.03 -15.94 -10.01
CA ARG A 130 11.31 -16.55 -11.15
C ARG A 130 12.15 -16.50 -12.42
N ALA A 131 12.77 -15.36 -12.71
CA ALA A 131 13.64 -15.21 -13.88
C ALA A 131 14.84 -16.18 -13.80
N GLU A 132 15.53 -16.23 -12.66
CA GLU A 132 16.64 -17.15 -12.42
C GLU A 132 16.22 -18.62 -12.60
N ASN A 133 15.08 -19.02 -12.03
CA ASN A 133 14.58 -20.39 -12.14
C ASN A 133 14.28 -20.79 -13.59
N VAL A 134 13.77 -19.86 -14.39
CA VAL A 134 13.49 -20.08 -15.81
C VAL A 134 14.80 -20.21 -16.60
N VAL A 135 15.79 -19.35 -16.35
CA VAL A 135 17.12 -19.48 -16.95
C VAL A 135 17.76 -20.82 -16.61
N LEU A 136 17.76 -21.23 -15.34
CA LEU A 136 18.29 -22.51 -14.89
C LEU A 136 17.69 -23.71 -15.64
N ARG A 137 16.39 -23.65 -15.96
CA ARG A 137 15.67 -24.73 -16.66
C ARG A 137 15.93 -24.76 -18.17
N ILE A 138 16.21 -23.60 -18.76
CA ILE A 138 16.26 -23.42 -20.22
C ILE A 138 17.69 -23.35 -20.75
N ALA A 139 18.66 -22.90 -19.95
CA ALA A 139 20.01 -22.62 -20.38
C ALA A 139 20.68 -23.79 -21.13
N ALA A 140 20.53 -25.01 -20.62
CA ALA A 140 21.07 -26.21 -21.28
C ALA A 140 20.42 -26.47 -22.66
N GLN A 141 19.13 -26.17 -22.82
CA GLN A 141 18.42 -26.29 -24.09
C GLN A 141 18.79 -25.17 -25.08
N ALA A 142 19.24 -24.03 -24.56
CA ALA A 142 19.72 -22.87 -25.30
C ALA A 142 21.23 -22.92 -25.63
N GLY A 143 21.89 -24.06 -25.35
CA GLY A 143 23.30 -24.26 -25.69
C GLY A 143 24.30 -23.64 -24.71
N ALA A 144 23.87 -23.20 -23.53
CA ALA A 144 24.76 -22.72 -22.48
C ALA A 144 25.47 -23.87 -21.76
N ALA A 145 26.74 -23.66 -21.40
CA ALA A 145 27.57 -24.62 -20.66
C ALA A 145 27.16 -24.75 -19.19
N ASP A 146 26.92 -23.61 -18.54
CA ASP A 146 26.57 -23.52 -17.13
C ASP A 146 25.59 -22.36 -16.92
N PRO A 147 24.37 -22.61 -16.42
CA PRO A 147 23.43 -21.54 -16.08
C PRO A 147 23.92 -20.64 -14.94
N ASP A 148 24.73 -21.15 -14.00
CA ASP A 148 25.21 -20.34 -12.88
C ASP A 148 26.18 -19.26 -13.39
N ASP A 149 27.07 -19.60 -14.33
CA ASP A 149 27.99 -18.64 -14.96
C ASP A 149 27.24 -17.53 -15.73
N LEU A 150 26.07 -17.85 -16.30
CA LEU A 150 25.20 -16.87 -16.94
C LEU A 150 24.56 -15.94 -15.90
N LEU A 151 24.06 -16.48 -14.79
CA LEU A 151 23.43 -15.69 -13.73
C LEU A 151 24.44 -14.85 -12.93
N ASP A 152 25.70 -15.30 -12.82
CA ASP A 152 26.81 -14.52 -12.25
C ASP A 152 27.21 -13.33 -13.16
N SER A 153 26.80 -13.33 -14.42
CA SER A 153 27.09 -12.27 -15.37
C SER A 153 26.11 -11.11 -15.24
N LYS A 154 26.59 -9.99 -14.65
CA LYS A 154 25.81 -8.74 -14.58
C LYS A 154 25.28 -8.29 -15.95
N ARG A 155 26.05 -8.45 -17.03
CA ARG A 155 25.59 -8.08 -18.38
C ARG A 155 24.40 -8.91 -18.84
N PHE A 156 24.40 -10.20 -18.52
CA PHE A 156 23.28 -11.07 -18.86
C PHE A 156 22.05 -10.68 -18.05
N THR A 157 22.18 -10.57 -16.72
CA THR A 157 21.05 -10.24 -15.83
C THR A 157 20.48 -8.85 -16.10
N ASP A 158 21.32 -7.84 -16.36
CA ASP A 158 20.86 -6.49 -16.75
C ASP A 158 20.08 -6.55 -18.08
N SER A 159 20.50 -7.37 -19.06
CA SER A 159 19.79 -7.53 -20.34
C SER A 159 18.50 -8.36 -20.23
N LEU A 160 18.40 -9.22 -19.23
CA LEU A 160 17.23 -10.05 -18.96
C LEU A 160 16.08 -9.25 -18.30
N ALA A 161 16.39 -8.14 -17.63
CA ALA A 161 15.41 -7.32 -16.90
C ALA A 161 14.25 -6.77 -17.77
N GLY A 162 14.45 -6.69 -19.09
CA GLY A 162 13.42 -6.27 -20.05
C GLY A 162 12.55 -7.41 -20.59
N ILE A 163 12.78 -8.66 -20.16
CA ILE A 163 12.13 -9.85 -20.69
C ILE A 163 11.17 -10.41 -19.65
N ASP A 164 9.96 -10.74 -20.09
CA ASP A 164 8.98 -11.43 -19.24
C ASP A 164 9.46 -12.86 -18.95
N ALA A 165 9.77 -13.16 -17.70
CA ALA A 165 10.20 -14.49 -17.27
C ALA A 165 9.12 -15.57 -17.48
N THR A 166 7.85 -15.20 -17.65
CA THR A 166 6.79 -16.17 -17.98
C THR A 166 6.81 -16.60 -19.45
N ASP A 167 7.40 -15.79 -20.32
CA ASP A 167 7.63 -16.11 -21.73
C ASP A 167 8.94 -16.89 -21.87
N ARG A 168 8.80 -18.22 -21.77
CA ARG A 168 9.94 -19.13 -21.85
C ARG A 168 10.66 -19.08 -23.19
N ASP A 169 9.94 -18.81 -24.28
CA ASP A 169 10.52 -18.76 -25.62
C ASP A 169 11.36 -17.49 -25.79
N ALA A 170 10.88 -16.35 -25.26
CA ALA A 170 11.66 -15.13 -25.22
C ALA A 170 12.94 -15.27 -24.37
N VAL A 171 12.85 -15.88 -23.18
CA VAL A 171 14.03 -16.16 -22.34
C VAL A 171 15.00 -17.09 -23.05
N LYS A 172 14.50 -18.15 -23.70
CA LYS A 172 15.33 -19.08 -24.47
C LYS A 172 16.09 -18.37 -25.59
N ALA A 173 15.38 -17.62 -26.43
CA ALA A 173 15.98 -16.88 -27.55
C ALA A 173 17.02 -15.87 -27.06
N HIS A 174 16.78 -15.23 -25.91
CA HIS A 174 17.75 -14.33 -25.29
C HIS A 174 19.00 -15.04 -24.81
N VAL A 175 18.87 -16.21 -24.16
CA VAL A 175 20.03 -17.02 -23.76
C VAL A 175 20.82 -17.48 -24.99
N GLU A 176 20.15 -17.98 -26.03
CA GLU A 176 20.81 -18.40 -27.28
C GLU A 176 21.60 -17.26 -27.91
N LYS A 177 20.97 -16.08 -28.06
CA LYS A 177 21.63 -14.88 -28.57
C LYS A 177 22.81 -14.47 -27.71
N PHE A 178 22.65 -14.46 -26.39
CA PHE A 178 23.72 -14.07 -25.47
C PHE A 178 24.92 -15.03 -25.54
N VAL A 179 24.66 -16.34 -25.65
CA VAL A 179 25.70 -17.37 -25.80
C VAL A 179 26.39 -17.26 -27.16
N GLU A 180 25.65 -16.98 -28.24
CA GLU A 180 26.20 -16.71 -29.57
C GLU A 180 27.15 -15.50 -29.56
N ASP A 181 26.72 -14.40 -28.95
CA ASP A 181 27.51 -13.17 -28.81
C ASP A 181 28.68 -13.36 -27.82
N ASN A 182 28.62 -14.36 -26.94
CA ASN A 182 29.63 -14.61 -25.91
C ASN A 182 30.00 -16.11 -25.83
N PRO A 183 30.81 -16.62 -26.78
CA PRO A 183 31.11 -18.05 -26.90
C PRO A 183 31.74 -18.71 -25.67
N ARG A 184 32.26 -17.93 -24.71
CA ARG A 184 32.77 -18.43 -23.42
C ARG A 184 31.69 -19.14 -22.59
N TYR A 185 30.41 -18.81 -22.81
CA TYR A 185 29.28 -19.44 -22.13
C TYR A 185 28.69 -20.62 -22.91
N ALA A 186 29.18 -20.90 -24.12
CA ALA A 186 28.67 -21.98 -24.95
C ALA A 186 29.11 -23.36 -24.42
N ALA A 187 28.21 -24.33 -24.47
CA ALA A 187 28.51 -25.71 -24.12
C ALA A 187 29.66 -26.27 -24.99
N GLN A 188 30.77 -26.60 -24.35
CA GLN A 188 31.90 -27.24 -25.02
C GLN A 188 31.64 -28.74 -25.15
N PRO A 189 31.87 -29.37 -26.32
CA PRO A 189 31.73 -30.81 -26.47
C PRO A 189 32.70 -31.54 -25.52
N GLY A 190 32.16 -32.30 -24.57
CA GLY A 190 32.92 -33.09 -23.60
C GLY A 190 33.05 -32.49 -22.20
N ARG A 191 32.58 -31.26 -21.97
CA ARG A 191 32.53 -30.66 -20.61
C ARG A 191 31.14 -30.94 -20.02
N VAL A 192 31.10 -31.66 -18.90
CA VAL A 192 29.84 -31.92 -18.19
C VAL A 192 29.38 -30.60 -17.54
N PRO A 193 28.10 -30.20 -17.67
CA PRO A 193 27.56 -29.05 -16.94
C PRO A 193 27.84 -29.18 -15.44
N GLY A 194 28.35 -28.11 -14.81
CA GLY A 194 28.75 -28.09 -13.40
C GLY A 194 30.16 -28.64 -13.09
N ALA A 195 30.93 -29.06 -14.11
CA ALA A 195 32.35 -29.32 -13.95
C ALA A 195 33.12 -27.98 -13.86
N ARG A 196 33.06 -27.32 -12.69
CA ARG A 196 34.01 -26.26 -12.37
C ARG A 196 35.39 -26.90 -12.35
N ASP A 197 36.26 -26.48 -13.27
CA ASP A 197 37.63 -26.98 -13.37
C ASP A 197 38.28 -26.85 -11.99
N ALA A 198 38.46 -27.98 -11.30
CA ALA A 198 39.25 -28.08 -10.07
C ALA A 198 40.76 -27.87 -10.35
N ALA A 199 41.11 -27.14 -11.40
CA ALA A 199 42.46 -26.89 -11.87
C ALA A 199 43.08 -25.60 -11.28
N TRP A 200 42.34 -24.83 -10.47
CA TRP A 200 42.92 -23.75 -9.65
C TRP A 200 43.07 -24.17 -8.18
N SER A 201 43.77 -25.27 -7.94
CA SER A 201 44.53 -25.41 -6.69
C SER A 201 45.81 -26.15 -7.02
N GLY A 202 46.94 -25.49 -6.81
CA GLY A 202 48.25 -26.09 -6.99
C GLY A 202 48.38 -27.32 -6.10
N ARG A 203 48.25 -28.50 -6.69
CA ARG A 203 48.67 -29.76 -6.07
C ARG A 203 49.07 -30.73 -7.17
N ASN A 204 50.37 -30.86 -7.37
CA ASN A 204 50.98 -32.00 -8.04
C ASN A 204 50.48 -33.28 -7.34
N GLY A 205 49.61 -34.02 -8.02
CA GLY A 205 49.17 -35.35 -7.65
C GLY A 205 48.87 -36.11 -8.93
N THR A 206 49.69 -37.10 -9.22
CA THR A 206 49.60 -38.05 -10.33
C THR A 206 48.17 -38.58 -10.56
N PRO A 207 47.76 -38.83 -11.82
CA PRO A 207 46.45 -39.39 -12.11
C PRO A 207 46.46 -40.89 -11.79
N ASP A 208 45.71 -41.30 -10.76
CA ASP A 208 45.34 -42.71 -10.62
C ASP A 208 44.05 -42.98 -11.39
N ALA A 209 44.12 -44.02 -12.21
CA ALA A 209 43.08 -44.47 -13.10
C ALA A 209 41.99 -45.20 -12.29
N SER A 210 40.82 -44.58 -12.18
CA SER A 210 39.59 -45.27 -11.77
C SER A 210 38.42 -44.77 -12.62
N ALA A 211 38.50 -45.11 -13.91
CA ALA A 211 37.33 -45.18 -14.76
C ALA A 211 36.53 -46.44 -14.36
N ASN A 212 35.20 -46.30 -14.30
CA ASN A 212 34.18 -47.31 -13.96
C ASN A 212 33.88 -47.58 -12.48
N ALA A 213 33.13 -46.68 -11.86
CA ALA A 213 32.15 -47.07 -10.84
C ALA A 213 30.88 -46.21 -10.96
N LYS A 214 29.74 -46.83 -11.29
CA LYS A 214 28.42 -46.19 -11.30
C LYS A 214 28.09 -45.66 -9.88
N PRO A 215 27.93 -44.35 -9.65
CA PRO A 215 27.66 -43.83 -8.33
C PRO A 215 26.16 -43.85 -8.07
N GLY A 216 25.67 -44.81 -7.27
CA GLY A 216 24.28 -44.79 -6.80
C GLY A 216 23.87 -46.02 -5.99
N ALA A 217 24.09 -47.22 -6.53
CA ALA A 217 23.56 -48.43 -5.90
C ALA A 217 24.36 -48.87 -4.65
N ALA A 218 25.69 -48.74 -4.66
CA ALA A 218 26.53 -49.22 -3.56
C ALA A 218 26.42 -48.37 -2.28
N ARG A 219 26.13 -47.07 -2.39
CA ARG A 219 26.02 -46.19 -1.21
C ARG A 219 24.73 -46.37 -0.44
N MET A 220 23.64 -46.78 -1.10
CA MET A 220 22.35 -47.07 -0.45
C MET A 220 22.38 -48.40 0.33
N ALA A 221 23.13 -49.40 -0.15
CA ALA A 221 23.25 -50.69 0.54
C ALA A 221 23.99 -50.59 1.89
N ALA A 222 25.06 -49.79 1.95
CA ALA A 222 25.84 -49.63 3.18
C ALA A 222 25.09 -48.86 4.30
N ALA A 223 24.13 -48.00 3.93
CA ALA A 223 23.32 -47.27 4.90
C ALA A 223 22.20 -48.13 5.50
N LEU A 224 21.68 -49.12 4.76
CA LEU A 224 20.62 -50.00 5.25
C LEU A 224 21.15 -51.09 6.21
N GLU A 225 22.42 -51.47 6.06
CA GLU A 225 23.04 -52.53 6.86
C GLU A 225 23.44 -52.05 8.27
N GLN A 226 23.71 -50.74 8.45
CA GLN A 226 24.00 -50.17 9.78
C GLN A 226 22.76 -49.98 10.67
N GLN A 227 21.54 -50.04 10.12
CA GLN A 227 20.31 -49.90 10.91
C GLN A 227 19.83 -51.22 11.54
N TYR A 228 20.37 -52.39 11.13
CA TYR A 228 19.89 -53.69 11.58
C TYR A 228 20.83 -54.48 12.52
N THR A 229 22.02 -53.96 12.85
CA THR A 229 22.99 -54.68 13.71
C THR A 229 23.25 -54.03 15.05
N ASN A 230 22.28 -53.35 15.64
CA ASN A 230 22.38 -52.92 17.04
C ASN A 230 21.33 -53.63 17.94
N PRO A 231 21.54 -54.91 18.29
CA PRO A 231 20.83 -55.53 19.40
C PRO A 231 21.47 -55.08 20.72
N LYS A 232 20.67 -54.37 21.53
CA LYS A 232 20.71 -54.26 23.00
C LYS A 232 22.02 -54.65 23.70
N ASN A 233 22.62 -53.68 24.39
CA ASN A 233 22.84 -53.71 25.85
C ASN A 233 23.23 -52.33 26.35
#